data_AF-A0AA97AX86-F1
#
_entry.id   AF-A0AA97AX86-F1
#
_cell.length_a   1.000
_cell.length_b   1.000
_cell.length_c   1.000
_cell.angle_alpha   90.00
_cell.angle_beta   90.00
_cell.angle_gamma   90.00
#
_symmetry.space_group_name_H-M   'P 1'
#
loop_
_entity.id
_entity.type
_entity.pdbx_description
1 polymer ?
#
loop_
_entity_poly.entity_id
_entity_poly.type
_entity_poly.pdbx_seq_one_letter_code
_entity_poly.pdbx_strand_id
1 'polypeptide(L)'
;MSEPWTLGEVFVLRHAGFPFDWLESLGMSQAVLDDVARLLEAEDALVDAVRAEKGASGAQALLDALSQGREPRIDARLGPSCQHAWARYQARRESVQAGYAAERKTLRRQLRERAAEPAIQEAVFLSSPAMFDNVWVRYLRGGERPDTSDARRVERQVYTYLQRFCAKNETTSFFGPISYGERTTDEGYDVRTVPSGNTRRRTFFSFWAVTELARAVGRERTLRPHLQLRLNPLFTVTPGRAFCEPLKLDVALSPEAERLLSVLREQPTPAEAARVLGLPVVDVERQALPLVKTALLLWGLPFRPNDFSTFESVRDAVAALPDLEARTRWLERFETLARLKADFESGDLAQRRELLPRLEAAFTEVTGKPARRGDGQVYADRLILYEEASSPFRLRFGATFTAELEAALTGALELSAAYGEKVQQGFREQVRDALGPDAGPMDLLDYAVRLRPDGVTGSRFSPVPPVMLEAEEGRARTLPVDFLGTSTPGGRYALPDVCLAAKPDGSGFEVMLARVHHHLLLWSWLSAFQPERERYASVASRWLEQDAAARGSWGWPSAGATRASTSIRDGGWCTRCRTCWMWTRGP
;
A
#
# COMPACT_ATOMS: atom_id res chain seq x y z
N MET A 1 -29.31 -19.01 -10.65
CA MET A 1 -28.94 -17.59 -10.47
C MET A 1 -27.87 -17.58 -9.38
N SER A 2 -26.75 -16.88 -9.59
CA SER A 2 -25.72 -16.72 -8.55
C SER A 2 -26.33 -16.05 -7.32
N GLU A 3 -25.96 -16.46 -6.10
CA GLU A 3 -26.41 -15.75 -4.90
C GLU A 3 -25.90 -14.29 -4.92
N PRO A 4 -26.69 -13.34 -4.40
CA PRO A 4 -26.26 -11.95 -4.31
C PRO A 4 -25.07 -11.81 -3.36
N TRP A 5 -24.14 -10.93 -3.73
CA TRP A 5 -23.07 -10.50 -2.83
C TRP A 5 -23.58 -9.44 -1.88
N THR A 6 -23.30 -9.61 -0.60
CA THR A 6 -23.73 -8.69 0.46
C THR A 6 -22.54 -7.97 1.09
N LEU A 7 -22.76 -6.72 1.48
CA LEU A 7 -21.79 -5.90 2.20
C LEU A 7 -21.78 -6.29 3.68
N GLY A 8 -20.58 -6.49 4.24
CA GLY A 8 -20.38 -6.69 5.67
C GLY A 8 -20.91 -5.52 6.50
N GLU A 9 -21.30 -5.80 7.75
CA GLU A 9 -21.90 -4.79 8.66
C GLU A 9 -21.01 -3.55 8.86
N VAL A 10 -19.69 -3.76 8.86
CA VAL A 10 -18.66 -2.74 9.08
C VAL A 10 -17.65 -2.80 7.95
N PHE A 11 -17.18 -1.63 7.52
CA PHE A 11 -16.18 -1.52 6.47
C PHE A 11 -15.12 -0.46 6.77
N VAL A 12 -13.97 -0.57 6.08
CA VAL A 12 -12.89 0.41 6.19
C VAL A 12 -12.99 1.44 5.07
N LEU A 13 -12.85 2.71 5.42
CA LEU A 13 -12.78 3.81 4.48
C LEU A 13 -11.37 4.41 4.49
N ARG A 14 -10.77 4.52 3.31
CA ARG A 14 -9.53 5.27 3.09
C ARG A 14 -9.87 6.48 2.24
N HIS A 15 -9.38 7.64 2.62
CA HIS A 15 -9.58 8.84 1.83
C HIS A 15 -8.31 9.67 1.80
N ALA A 16 -8.21 10.55 0.82
CA ALA A 16 -7.17 11.56 0.78
C ALA A 16 -7.36 12.50 1.99
N GLY A 17 -6.27 12.93 2.61
CA GLY A 17 -6.36 13.83 3.76
C GLY A 17 -6.59 15.29 3.41
N PHE A 18 -6.49 15.65 2.11
CA PHE A 18 -6.77 17.00 1.63
C PHE A 18 -7.86 17.02 0.55
N PRO A 19 -8.55 18.16 0.37
CA PRO A 19 -9.63 18.29 -0.60
C PRO A 19 -9.15 18.08 -2.04
N PHE A 20 -9.89 17.28 -2.80
CA PHE A 20 -9.62 17.07 -4.23
C PHE A 20 -9.70 18.38 -5.03
N ASP A 21 -10.59 19.29 -4.64
CA ASP A 21 -10.82 20.60 -5.28
C ASP A 21 -9.55 21.47 -5.31
N TRP A 22 -8.57 21.21 -4.44
CA TRP A 22 -7.27 21.87 -4.51
C TRP A 22 -6.51 21.50 -5.79
N LEU A 23 -6.65 20.28 -6.29
CA LEU A 23 -6.10 19.87 -7.58
C LEU A 23 -6.91 20.42 -8.75
N GLU A 24 -8.24 20.39 -8.65
CA GLU A 24 -9.11 20.92 -9.71
C GLU A 24 -8.84 22.42 -9.94
N SER A 25 -8.56 23.16 -8.87
CA SER A 25 -8.17 24.57 -8.95
C SER A 25 -6.83 24.83 -9.66
N LEU A 26 -6.03 23.79 -9.90
CA LEU A 26 -4.76 23.87 -10.63
C LEU A 26 -4.90 23.45 -12.11
N GLY A 27 -6.13 23.27 -12.60
CA GLY A 27 -6.44 23.05 -14.02
C GLY A 27 -6.51 24.35 -14.82
N MET A 28 -6.31 24.24 -16.15
CA MET A 28 -6.60 25.36 -17.06
C MET A 28 -8.10 25.64 -17.06
N SER A 29 -8.47 26.91 -17.27
CA SER A 29 -9.87 27.30 -17.33
C SER A 29 -10.58 26.67 -18.53
N GLN A 30 -11.91 26.53 -18.42
CA GLN A 30 -12.73 26.09 -19.55
C GLN A 30 -12.55 26.97 -20.78
N ALA A 31 -12.31 28.28 -20.61
CA ALA A 31 -12.10 29.20 -21.73
C ALA A 31 -10.84 28.84 -22.55
N VAL A 32 -9.74 28.47 -21.89
CA VAL A 32 -8.51 28.01 -22.56
C VAL A 32 -8.74 26.63 -23.20
N LEU A 33 -9.46 25.73 -22.53
CA LEU A 33 -9.80 24.41 -23.09
C LEU A 33 -10.67 24.54 -24.34
N ASP A 34 -11.66 25.44 -24.33
CA ASP A 34 -12.50 25.73 -25.49
C ASP A 34 -11.70 26.36 -26.63
N ASP A 35 -10.72 27.22 -26.33
CA ASP A 35 -9.80 27.78 -27.32
C ASP A 35 -8.89 26.70 -27.94
N VAL A 36 -8.46 25.72 -27.14
CA VAL A 36 -7.73 24.54 -27.64
C VAL A 36 -8.63 23.69 -28.53
N ALA A 37 -9.90 23.46 -28.17
CA ALA A 37 -10.84 22.75 -29.02
C ALA A 37 -11.02 23.47 -30.38
N ARG A 38 -11.18 24.79 -30.36
CA ARG A 38 -11.24 25.62 -31.57
C ARG A 38 -9.96 25.61 -32.40
N LEU A 39 -8.80 25.46 -31.77
CA LEU A 39 -7.52 25.27 -32.46
C LEU A 39 -7.47 23.90 -33.15
N LEU A 40 -7.89 22.83 -32.47
CA LEU A 40 -7.94 21.49 -33.06
C LEU A 40 -8.88 21.44 -34.28
N GLU A 41 -10.05 22.08 -34.18
CA GLU A 41 -10.95 22.24 -35.34
C GLU A 41 -10.29 23.02 -36.49
N ALA A 42 -9.46 24.02 -36.19
CA ALA A 42 -8.73 24.79 -37.18
C ALA A 42 -7.56 23.99 -37.80
N GLU A 43 -6.92 23.11 -37.01
CA GLU A 43 -5.93 22.14 -37.50
C GLU A 43 -6.56 21.17 -38.49
N ASP A 44 -7.71 20.57 -38.15
CA ASP A 44 -8.44 19.66 -39.02
C ASP A 44 -8.86 20.35 -40.32
N ALA A 45 -9.44 21.56 -40.23
CA ALA A 45 -9.84 22.34 -41.40
C ALA A 45 -8.65 22.70 -42.31
N LEU A 46 -7.47 22.98 -41.74
CA LEU A 46 -6.25 23.24 -42.51
C LEU A 46 -5.74 21.96 -43.20
N VAL A 47 -5.78 20.82 -42.50
CA VAL A 47 -5.40 19.52 -43.06
C VAL A 47 -6.30 19.15 -44.23
N ASP A 48 -7.62 19.35 -44.09
CA ASP A 48 -8.59 19.07 -45.16
C ASP A 48 -8.40 19.99 -46.36
N ALA A 49 -8.16 21.28 -46.14
CA ALA A 49 -7.88 22.23 -47.22
C ALA A 49 -6.60 21.84 -47.99
N VAL A 50 -5.51 21.52 -47.29
CA VAL A 50 -4.26 21.08 -47.91
C VAL A 50 -4.42 19.73 -48.61
N ARG A 51 -5.22 18.81 -48.05
CA ARG A 51 -5.52 17.51 -48.68
C ARG A 51 -6.25 17.70 -50.01
N ALA A 52 -7.21 18.61 -50.06
CA ALA A 52 -7.97 18.91 -51.27
C ALA A 52 -7.10 19.46 -52.41
N GLU A 53 -6.02 20.18 -52.08
CA GLU A 53 -5.19 20.87 -53.07
C GLU A 53 -3.87 20.13 -53.40
N LYS A 54 -3.17 19.57 -52.40
CA LYS A 54 -1.86 18.87 -52.53
C LYS A 54 -1.96 17.35 -52.36
N GLY A 55 -3.16 16.80 -52.21
CA GLY A 55 -3.39 15.38 -52.04
C GLY A 55 -2.92 14.84 -50.68
N ALA A 56 -3.03 13.51 -50.51
CA ALA A 56 -2.77 12.83 -49.23
C ALA A 56 -1.34 13.02 -48.71
N SER A 57 -0.33 13.04 -49.60
CA SER A 57 1.08 13.21 -49.20
C SER A 57 1.35 14.60 -48.61
N GLY A 58 0.76 15.66 -49.17
CA GLY A 58 0.90 17.02 -48.64
C GLY A 58 0.22 17.20 -47.28
N ALA A 59 -0.95 16.57 -47.09
CA ALA A 59 -1.65 16.56 -45.81
C ALA A 59 -0.89 15.79 -44.73
N GLN A 60 -0.21 14.69 -45.09
CA GLN A 60 0.58 13.90 -44.14
C GLN A 60 1.76 14.69 -43.57
N ALA A 61 2.50 15.43 -44.41
CA ALA A 61 3.62 16.25 -43.94
C ALA A 61 3.16 17.36 -42.97
N LEU A 62 1.96 17.91 -43.18
CA LEU A 62 1.33 18.87 -42.28
C LEU A 62 0.92 18.21 -40.94
N LEU A 63 0.28 17.05 -40.99
CA LEU A 63 -0.09 16.27 -39.80
C LEU A 63 1.14 15.89 -38.96
N ASP A 64 2.25 15.51 -39.61
CA ASP A 64 3.51 15.19 -38.94
C ASP A 64 4.11 16.41 -38.23
N ALA A 65 3.93 17.62 -38.77
CA ALA A 65 4.36 18.84 -38.11
C ALA A 65 3.48 19.19 -36.90
N LEU A 66 2.15 19.14 -37.08
CA LEU A 66 1.16 19.46 -36.04
C LEU A 66 1.22 18.49 -34.86
N SER A 67 1.32 17.18 -35.13
CA SER A 67 1.46 16.14 -34.09
C SER A 67 2.73 16.29 -33.24
N GLN A 68 3.75 16.96 -33.77
CA GLN A 68 4.99 17.29 -33.05
C GLN A 68 4.93 18.66 -32.37
N GLY A 69 3.79 19.36 -32.44
CA GLY A 69 3.61 20.72 -31.90
C GLY A 69 4.40 21.80 -32.64
N ARG A 70 4.88 21.51 -33.86
CA ARG A 70 5.61 22.47 -34.68
C ARG A 70 4.64 23.32 -35.49
N GLU A 71 4.99 24.59 -35.69
CA GLU A 71 4.26 25.43 -36.63
C GLU A 71 4.51 24.91 -38.04
N PRO A 72 3.46 24.54 -38.80
CA PRO A 72 3.66 24.10 -40.16
C PRO A 72 3.98 25.28 -41.06
N ARG A 73 4.72 25.03 -42.15
CA ARG A 73 4.98 26.04 -43.17
C ARG A 73 4.00 25.86 -44.32
N ILE A 74 3.16 26.85 -44.54
CA ILE A 74 2.23 26.89 -45.66
C ILE A 74 2.86 27.64 -46.83
N ASP A 75 2.78 27.03 -48.02
CA ASP A 75 3.29 27.59 -49.27
C ASP A 75 2.39 28.74 -49.73
N ALA A 76 2.96 29.92 -49.98
CA ALA A 76 2.22 31.12 -50.39
C ALA A 76 1.45 30.96 -51.72
N ARG A 77 1.78 29.93 -52.51
CA ARG A 77 1.11 29.62 -53.79
C ARG A 77 -0.17 28.80 -53.63
N LEU A 78 -0.47 28.34 -52.42
CA LEU A 78 -1.70 27.61 -52.13
C LEU A 78 -2.94 28.50 -52.32
N GLY A 79 -4.05 27.89 -52.73
CA GLY A 79 -5.29 28.57 -53.07
C GLY A 79 -5.97 29.28 -51.89
N PRO A 80 -7.01 30.11 -52.16
CA PRO A 80 -7.67 30.93 -51.14
C PRO A 80 -8.22 30.16 -49.94
N SER A 81 -8.69 28.92 -50.16
CA SER A 81 -9.22 28.05 -49.09
C SER A 81 -8.13 27.67 -48.08
N CYS A 82 -6.95 27.23 -48.57
CA CYS A 82 -5.79 26.94 -47.74
C CYS A 82 -5.29 28.18 -47.00
N GLN A 83 -5.25 29.35 -47.66
CA GLN A 83 -4.83 30.60 -47.04
C GLN A 83 -5.79 31.05 -45.92
N HIS A 84 -7.11 30.88 -46.12
CA HIS A 84 -8.11 31.20 -45.10
C HIS A 84 -8.01 30.25 -43.89
N ALA A 85 -7.91 28.94 -44.13
CA ALA A 85 -7.72 27.96 -43.06
C ALA A 85 -6.41 28.20 -42.29
N TRP A 86 -5.34 28.58 -43.00
CA TRP A 86 -4.06 28.93 -42.40
C TRP A 86 -4.16 30.18 -41.50
N ALA A 87 -4.78 31.25 -41.98
CA ALA A 87 -4.98 32.45 -41.17
C ALA A 87 -5.83 32.16 -39.92
N ARG A 88 -6.86 31.33 -40.04
CA ARG A 88 -7.67 30.87 -38.90
C ARG A 88 -6.83 30.07 -37.90
N TYR A 89 -6.01 29.13 -38.36
CA TYR A 89 -5.09 28.37 -37.51
C TYR A 89 -4.11 29.30 -36.77
N GLN A 90 -3.47 30.23 -37.47
CA GLN A 90 -2.51 31.16 -36.86
C GLN A 90 -3.16 32.01 -35.76
N ALA A 91 -4.32 32.62 -36.05
CA ALA A 91 -5.04 33.42 -35.07
C ALA A 91 -5.46 32.60 -33.83
N ARG A 92 -5.92 31.34 -34.02
CA ARG A 92 -6.27 30.46 -32.90
C ARG A 92 -5.05 30.04 -32.10
N ARG A 93 -3.94 29.74 -32.76
CA ARG A 93 -2.68 29.37 -32.10
C ARG A 93 -2.14 30.52 -31.25
N GLU A 94 -2.16 31.74 -31.76
CA GLU A 94 -1.78 32.94 -30.99
C GLU A 94 -2.69 33.15 -29.78
N SER A 95 -4.01 33.01 -29.93
CA SER A 95 -4.98 33.08 -28.83
C SER A 95 -4.68 32.05 -27.74
N VAL A 96 -4.51 30.78 -28.12
CA VAL A 96 -4.16 29.68 -27.19
C VAL A 96 -2.83 29.94 -26.49
N GLN A 97 -1.80 30.39 -27.22
CA GLN A 97 -0.49 30.69 -26.62
C GLN A 97 -0.57 31.83 -25.60
N ALA A 98 -1.29 32.90 -25.93
CA ALA A 98 -1.48 34.04 -25.03
C ALA A 98 -2.28 33.63 -23.77
N GLY A 99 -3.40 32.93 -23.95
CA GLY A 99 -4.24 32.43 -22.84
C GLY A 99 -3.48 31.45 -21.95
N TYR A 100 -2.80 30.47 -22.55
CA TYR A 100 -1.95 29.52 -21.83
C TYR A 100 -0.85 30.21 -21.03
N ALA A 101 -0.11 31.16 -21.63
CA ALA A 101 0.97 31.85 -20.95
C ALA A 101 0.47 32.67 -19.74
N ALA A 102 -0.66 33.35 -19.88
CA ALA A 102 -1.29 34.12 -18.82
C ALA A 102 -1.75 33.22 -17.66
N GLU A 103 -2.53 32.17 -17.95
CA GLU A 103 -3.02 31.25 -16.92
C GLU A 103 -1.89 30.44 -16.29
N ARG A 104 -0.90 30.01 -17.07
CA ARG A 104 0.26 29.29 -16.54
C ARG A 104 0.99 30.09 -15.46
N LYS A 105 1.11 31.41 -15.60
CA LYS A 105 1.72 32.26 -14.55
C LYS A 105 0.89 32.20 -13.26
N THR A 106 -0.43 32.31 -13.37
CA THR A 106 -1.36 32.22 -12.23
C THR A 106 -1.32 30.84 -11.57
N LEU A 107 -1.37 29.76 -12.34
CA LEU A 107 -1.33 28.38 -11.83
C LEU A 107 -0.01 28.08 -11.10
N ARG A 108 1.12 28.59 -11.59
CA ARG A 108 2.43 28.44 -10.90
C ARG A 108 2.44 29.15 -9.54
N ARG A 109 1.81 30.33 -9.44
CA ARG A 109 1.62 31.04 -8.17
C ARG A 109 0.72 30.25 -7.22
N GLN A 110 -0.42 29.77 -7.68
CA GLN A 110 -1.35 28.96 -6.88
C GLN A 110 -0.71 27.64 -6.41
N LEU A 111 0.04 26.96 -7.27
CA LEU A 111 0.81 25.76 -6.90
C LEU A 111 1.77 26.06 -5.75
N ARG A 112 2.43 27.22 -5.80
CA ARG A 112 3.34 27.67 -4.75
C ARG A 112 2.62 28.01 -3.45
N GLU A 113 1.48 28.69 -3.52
CA GLU A 113 0.62 28.98 -2.35
C GLU A 113 0.19 27.67 -1.67
N ARG A 114 -0.29 26.68 -2.43
CA ARG A 114 -0.62 25.34 -1.91
C ARG A 114 0.59 24.63 -1.32
N ALA A 115 1.75 24.73 -1.96
CA ALA A 115 2.98 24.13 -1.43
C ALA A 115 3.45 24.79 -0.12
N ALA A 116 3.10 26.06 0.12
CA ALA A 116 3.44 26.80 1.32
C ALA A 116 2.51 26.50 2.51
N GLU A 117 1.38 25.83 2.30
CA GLU A 117 0.47 25.43 3.37
C GLU A 117 1.20 24.58 4.43
N PRO A 118 1.13 24.95 5.73
CA PRO A 118 1.86 24.23 6.78
C PRO A 118 1.56 22.74 6.82
N ALA A 119 0.30 22.36 6.63
CA ALA A 119 -0.12 20.96 6.61
C ALA A 119 0.47 20.19 5.40
N ILE A 120 0.61 20.83 4.23
CA ILE A 120 1.26 20.20 3.07
C ILE A 120 2.75 20.03 3.32
N GLN A 121 3.41 21.05 3.87
CA GLN A 121 4.82 20.97 4.25
C GLN A 121 5.07 19.81 5.23
N GLU A 122 4.20 19.65 6.24
CA GLU A 122 4.28 18.54 7.18
C GLU A 122 4.04 17.18 6.51
N ALA A 123 3.04 17.07 5.63
CA ALA A 123 2.76 15.86 4.87
C ALA A 123 3.94 15.44 3.99
N VAL A 124 4.62 16.40 3.32
CA VAL A 124 5.83 16.12 2.54
C VAL A 124 6.95 15.61 3.45
N PHE A 125 7.18 16.23 4.59
CA PHE A 125 8.22 15.80 5.54
C PHE A 125 7.97 14.37 6.04
N LEU A 126 6.74 14.04 6.44
CA LEU A 126 6.38 12.70 6.92
C LEU A 126 6.38 11.65 5.80
N SER A 127 6.04 12.03 4.57
CA SER A 127 6.13 11.14 3.41
C SER A 127 7.59 10.90 2.97
N SER A 128 8.41 11.95 2.98
CA SER A 128 9.82 11.91 2.59
C SER A 128 10.60 13.11 3.16
N PRO A 129 11.35 12.92 4.26
CA PRO A 129 12.19 13.98 4.82
C PRO A 129 13.21 14.54 3.81
N ALA A 130 13.79 13.65 3.00
CA ALA A 130 14.73 14.03 1.95
C ALA A 130 14.10 14.90 0.85
N MET A 131 12.85 14.63 0.44
CA MET A 131 12.13 15.49 -0.51
C MET A 131 11.87 16.87 0.10
N PHE A 132 11.46 16.89 1.37
CA PHE A 132 11.20 18.12 2.09
C PHE A 132 12.44 19.02 2.13
N ASP A 133 13.56 18.50 2.64
CA ASP A 133 14.77 19.29 2.85
C ASP A 133 15.49 19.66 1.53
N ASN A 134 15.55 18.73 0.56
CA ASN A 134 16.34 18.95 -0.65
C ASN A 134 15.60 19.69 -1.77
N VAL A 135 14.27 19.59 -1.82
CA VAL A 135 13.48 20.17 -2.92
C VAL A 135 12.45 21.16 -2.40
N TRP A 136 11.62 20.76 -1.43
CA TRP A 136 10.48 21.59 -0.99
C TRP A 136 10.92 22.91 -0.38
N VAL A 137 11.86 22.88 0.57
CA VAL A 137 12.41 24.08 1.21
C VAL A 137 13.06 25.00 0.18
N ARG A 138 13.80 24.46 -0.80
CA ARG A 138 14.44 25.27 -1.86
C ARG A 138 13.43 25.89 -2.81
N TYR A 139 12.37 25.15 -3.12
CA TYR A 139 11.26 25.64 -3.93
C TYR A 139 10.58 26.83 -3.25
N LEU A 140 10.23 26.70 -1.96
CA LEU A 140 9.55 27.75 -1.17
C LEU A 140 10.45 28.94 -0.79
N ARG A 141 11.77 28.76 -0.71
CA ARG A 141 12.71 29.88 -0.49
C ARG A 141 12.98 30.69 -1.74
N GLY A 142 13.07 30.05 -2.91
CA GLY A 142 13.35 30.77 -4.17
C GLY A 142 12.10 31.47 -4.70
N GLY A 143 12.18 32.73 -5.15
CA GLY A 143 11.03 33.48 -5.69
C GLY A 143 10.48 32.95 -7.04
N GLU A 144 9.72 33.79 -7.75
CA GLU A 144 9.25 33.45 -9.11
C GLU A 144 10.43 33.08 -10.02
N ARG A 145 10.36 31.90 -10.65
CA ARG A 145 11.40 31.40 -11.55
C ARG A 145 10.94 31.49 -13.01
N PRO A 146 11.85 31.80 -13.95
CA PRO A 146 11.57 31.65 -15.37
C PRO A 146 11.08 30.23 -15.70
N ASP A 147 10.19 30.10 -16.71
CA ASP A 147 9.60 28.81 -17.12
C ASP A 147 10.60 27.95 -17.93
N THR A 148 11.64 27.48 -17.23
CA THR A 148 12.70 26.62 -17.78
C THR A 148 12.36 25.13 -17.60
N SER A 149 13.06 24.25 -18.31
CA SER A 149 12.93 22.80 -18.15
C SER A 149 13.18 22.34 -16.71
N ASP A 150 14.15 22.95 -16.02
CA ASP A 150 14.43 22.65 -14.61
C ASP A 150 13.29 23.09 -13.68
N ALA A 151 12.75 24.30 -13.87
CA ALA A 151 11.61 24.78 -13.10
C ALA A 151 10.39 23.85 -13.27
N ARG A 152 10.08 23.45 -14.51
CA ARG A 152 9.00 22.49 -14.81
C ARG A 152 9.22 21.14 -14.15
N ARG A 153 10.46 20.66 -14.11
CA ARG A 153 10.81 19.39 -13.45
C ARG A 153 10.53 19.46 -11.96
N VAL A 154 10.93 20.55 -11.29
CA VAL A 154 10.65 20.76 -9.86
C VAL A 154 9.16 20.93 -9.60
N GLU A 155 8.46 21.75 -10.38
CA GLU A 155 7.00 21.95 -10.27
C GLU A 155 6.23 20.66 -10.47
N ARG A 156 6.66 19.79 -11.40
CA ARG A 156 6.07 18.46 -11.57
C ARG A 156 6.23 17.62 -10.31
N GLN A 157 7.39 17.64 -9.66
CA GLN A 157 7.58 16.93 -8.39
C GLN A 157 6.66 17.48 -7.30
N VAL A 158 6.57 18.80 -7.16
CA VAL A 158 5.67 19.47 -6.20
C VAL A 158 4.22 19.06 -6.45
N TYR A 159 3.78 19.15 -7.71
CA TYR A 159 2.44 18.79 -8.12
C TYR A 159 2.13 17.31 -7.88
N THR A 160 3.07 16.39 -8.14
CA THR A 160 2.87 14.95 -7.85
C THR A 160 2.64 14.68 -6.36
N TYR A 161 3.28 15.42 -5.45
CA TYR A 161 2.99 15.31 -4.01
C TYR A 161 1.61 15.85 -3.67
N LEU A 162 1.20 16.99 -4.23
CA LEU A 162 -0.17 17.48 -4.05
C LEU A 162 -1.20 16.47 -4.56
N GLN A 163 -0.97 15.89 -5.75
CA GLN A 163 -1.82 14.84 -6.31
C GLN A 163 -1.94 13.65 -5.36
N ARG A 164 -0.80 13.21 -4.79
CA ARG A 164 -0.79 12.14 -3.79
C ARG A 164 -1.67 12.48 -2.59
N PHE A 165 -1.54 13.68 -2.05
CA PHE A 165 -2.23 14.08 -0.82
C PHE A 165 -3.72 14.42 -1.00
N CYS A 166 -4.14 14.83 -2.20
CA CYS A 166 -5.51 15.26 -2.48
C CYS A 166 -6.35 14.21 -3.25
N ALA A 167 -5.70 13.26 -3.94
CA ALA A 167 -6.41 12.29 -4.79
C ALA A 167 -6.09 10.83 -4.47
N LYS A 168 -5.00 10.55 -3.74
CA LYS A 168 -4.63 9.17 -3.44
C LYS A 168 -5.10 8.79 -2.06
N ASN A 169 -5.96 7.77 -2.03
CA ASN A 169 -6.48 7.18 -0.80
C ASN A 169 -5.45 6.17 -0.26
N GLU A 170 -4.38 6.73 0.32
CA GLU A 170 -3.34 5.99 1.03
C GLU A 170 -3.73 5.74 2.48
N THR A 171 -2.83 5.09 3.21
CA THR A 171 -2.93 4.81 4.64
C THR A 171 -1.62 5.19 5.28
N THR A 172 -1.40 6.49 5.37
CA THR A 172 -0.17 7.06 5.89
C THR A 172 -0.50 8.40 6.49
N SER A 173 -0.36 8.49 7.82
CA SER A 173 -0.53 9.73 8.58
C SER A 173 -1.88 10.42 8.29
N PHE A 174 -1.99 11.71 8.61
CA PHE A 174 -3.23 12.50 8.45
C PHE A 174 -3.56 12.84 6.99
N PHE A 175 -2.62 12.64 6.06
CA PHE A 175 -2.81 12.86 4.63
C PHE A 175 -3.31 11.61 3.87
N GLY A 176 -3.40 10.48 4.57
CA GLY A 176 -4.13 9.28 4.15
C GLY A 176 -4.71 8.60 5.38
N PRO A 177 -5.69 9.22 6.07
CA PRO A 177 -6.20 8.72 7.33
C PRO A 177 -7.13 7.52 7.13
N ILE A 178 -7.23 6.70 8.17
CA ILE A 178 -8.11 5.52 8.21
C ILE A 178 -9.42 5.93 8.87
N SER A 179 -10.50 5.70 8.15
CA SER A 179 -11.88 5.84 8.62
C SER A 179 -12.58 4.49 8.59
N TYR A 180 -13.81 4.48 9.09
CA TYR A 180 -14.69 3.32 9.11
C TYR A 180 -16.06 3.73 8.61
N GLY A 181 -16.89 2.73 8.34
CA GLY A 181 -18.31 2.95 8.19
C GLY A 181 -19.11 1.70 8.48
N GLU A 182 -20.42 1.88 8.50
CA GLU A 182 -21.39 0.82 8.78
C GLU A 182 -22.57 0.92 7.82
N ARG A 183 -23.11 -0.24 7.41
CA ARG A 183 -24.43 -0.27 6.77
C ARG A 183 -25.51 -0.23 7.83
N THR A 184 -26.64 0.37 7.50
CA THR A 184 -27.79 0.53 8.39
C THR A 184 -29.05 0.03 7.72
N THR A 185 -30.10 -0.18 8.49
CA THR A 185 -31.44 -0.54 7.99
C THR A 185 -32.32 0.69 7.74
N ASP A 186 -31.76 1.90 7.82
CA ASP A 186 -32.48 3.15 7.61
C ASP A 186 -32.62 3.43 6.11
N GLU A 187 -33.83 3.72 5.64
CA GLU A 187 -34.13 4.06 4.24
C GLU A 187 -34.17 5.58 3.99
N GLY A 188 -34.02 6.40 5.03
CA GLY A 188 -34.16 7.85 4.97
C GLY A 188 -32.96 8.62 4.40
N TYR A 189 -31.87 7.95 4.01
CA TYR A 189 -30.69 8.56 3.40
C TYR A 189 -29.82 7.54 2.66
N ASP A 190 -29.07 7.99 1.66
CA ASP A 190 -28.13 7.13 0.94
C ASP A 190 -26.82 6.97 1.73
N VAL A 191 -26.11 8.09 1.93
CA VAL A 191 -24.85 8.15 2.65
C VAL A 191 -24.88 9.29 3.65
N ARG A 192 -24.54 9.01 4.90
CA ARG A 192 -24.42 10.02 5.96
C ARG A 192 -23.00 10.05 6.51
N THR A 193 -22.42 11.25 6.50
CA THR A 193 -21.17 11.51 7.22
C THR A 193 -21.48 11.70 8.70
N VAL A 194 -20.79 10.97 9.56
CA VAL A 194 -20.93 11.08 11.01
C VAL A 194 -19.61 11.53 11.62
N PRO A 195 -19.58 12.61 12.42
CA PRO A 195 -18.36 13.04 13.10
C PRO A 195 -17.79 11.93 14.00
N SER A 196 -16.48 11.72 13.92
CA SER A 196 -15.72 10.72 14.70
C SER A 196 -14.72 11.36 15.67
N GLY A 197 -14.87 12.68 15.90
CA GLY A 197 -13.99 13.49 16.75
C GLY A 197 -12.80 14.06 15.98
N ASN A 198 -11.80 14.54 16.71
CA ASN A 198 -10.57 15.05 16.12
C ASN A 198 -9.72 13.93 15.53
N THR A 199 -8.96 14.25 14.48
CA THR A 199 -7.95 13.37 13.89
C THR A 199 -6.95 12.96 14.96
N ARG A 200 -6.94 11.67 15.31
CA ARG A 200 -5.97 11.09 16.24
C ARG A 200 -4.79 10.60 15.45
N ARG A 201 -3.59 10.97 15.85
CA ARG A 201 -2.33 10.58 15.19
C ARG A 201 -1.58 9.67 16.14
N ARG A 202 -0.99 8.59 15.61
CA ARG A 202 -0.18 7.65 16.39
C ARG A 202 1.07 7.36 15.61
N THR A 203 2.21 7.61 16.23
CA THR A 203 3.52 7.22 15.72
C THR A 203 3.84 5.82 16.24
N PHE A 204 4.53 5.02 15.46
CA PHE A 204 4.98 3.67 15.82
C PHE A 204 6.43 3.48 15.40
N PHE A 205 7.17 2.66 16.14
CA PHE A 205 8.42 2.13 15.61
C PHE A 205 8.11 1.07 14.56
N SER A 206 8.80 1.14 13.42
CA SER A 206 8.76 0.12 12.39
C SER A 206 9.20 -1.24 12.94
N PHE A 207 8.60 -2.32 12.44
CA PHE A 207 8.86 -3.67 12.96
C PHE A 207 10.35 -4.04 12.91
N TRP A 208 11.05 -3.59 11.87
CA TRP A 208 12.49 -3.86 11.74
C TRP A 208 13.33 -3.13 12.78
N ALA A 209 12.96 -1.89 13.13
CA ALA A 209 13.67 -1.12 14.15
C ALA A 209 13.50 -1.81 15.51
N VAL A 210 12.28 -2.23 15.85
CA VAL A 210 12.02 -2.99 17.08
C VAL A 210 12.77 -4.33 17.10
N THR A 211 12.84 -5.02 15.95
CA THR A 211 13.62 -6.25 15.82
C THR A 211 15.12 -6.02 16.07
N GLU A 212 15.70 -4.93 15.54
CA GLU A 212 17.11 -4.58 15.80
C GLU A 212 17.34 -4.16 17.25
N LEU A 213 16.39 -3.48 17.90
CA LEU A 213 16.46 -3.19 19.34
C LEU A 213 16.47 -4.48 20.18
N ALA A 214 15.57 -5.43 19.88
CA ALA A 214 15.55 -6.73 20.56
C ALA A 214 16.86 -7.52 20.34
N ARG A 215 17.41 -7.48 19.12
CA ARG A 215 18.72 -8.08 18.80
C ARG A 215 19.86 -7.41 19.56
N ALA A 216 19.82 -6.09 19.73
CA ALA A 216 20.85 -5.35 20.46
C ALA A 216 20.84 -5.72 21.95
N VAL A 217 19.66 -5.85 22.58
CA VAL A 217 19.55 -6.42 23.93
C VAL A 217 20.11 -7.85 23.96
N GLY A 218 19.81 -8.66 22.94
CA GLY A 218 20.33 -10.02 22.79
C GLY A 218 21.86 -10.14 22.74
N ARG A 219 22.58 -9.06 22.43
CA ARG A 219 24.05 -9.01 22.42
C ARG A 219 24.65 -8.60 23.76
N GLU A 220 23.85 -8.12 24.71
CA GLU A 220 24.31 -7.72 26.05
C GLU A 220 24.72 -8.94 26.87
N ARG A 221 26.01 -9.06 27.17
CA ARG A 221 26.59 -10.26 27.77
C ARG A 221 26.03 -10.55 29.17
N THR A 222 25.75 -9.52 29.96
CA THR A 222 25.23 -9.69 31.33
C THR A 222 23.76 -10.09 31.36
N LEU A 223 22.99 -9.78 30.31
CA LEU A 223 21.59 -10.19 30.19
C LEU A 223 21.44 -11.57 29.55
N ARG A 224 22.39 -11.97 28.71
CA ARG A 224 22.39 -13.21 27.94
C ARG A 224 22.04 -14.48 28.76
N PRO A 225 22.53 -14.68 30.00
CA PRO A 225 22.12 -15.79 30.87
C PRO A 225 20.64 -15.87 31.20
N HIS A 226 19.91 -14.77 31.06
CA HIS A 226 18.51 -14.61 31.44
C HIS A 226 17.59 -14.49 30.21
N LEU A 227 18.15 -14.57 29.01
CA LEU A 227 17.37 -14.59 27.77
C LEU A 227 16.92 -16.01 27.45
N GLN A 228 15.75 -16.12 26.83
CA GLN A 228 15.16 -17.42 26.52
C GLN A 228 15.92 -18.16 25.41
N LEU A 229 16.14 -19.44 25.64
CA LEU A 229 16.50 -20.47 24.68
C LEU A 229 15.24 -21.27 24.34
N ARG A 230 14.74 -21.10 23.12
CA ARG A 230 13.53 -21.79 22.65
C ARG A 230 13.90 -22.80 21.58
N LEU A 231 13.30 -23.99 21.63
CA LEU A 231 13.36 -24.93 20.52
C LEU A 231 12.74 -24.28 19.28
N ASN A 232 13.45 -24.35 18.17
CA ASN A 232 12.92 -23.91 16.89
C ASN A 232 11.78 -24.87 16.47
N PRO A 233 10.55 -24.37 16.26
CA PRO A 233 9.39 -25.21 15.99
C PRO A 233 9.49 -26.02 14.69
N LEU A 234 10.49 -25.77 13.85
CA LEU A 234 10.75 -26.53 12.62
C LEU A 234 11.42 -27.89 12.87
N PHE A 235 11.96 -28.15 14.07
CA PHE A 235 12.68 -29.38 14.38
C PHE A 235 11.80 -30.38 15.15
N THR A 236 11.86 -31.64 14.72
CA THR A 236 11.43 -32.79 15.51
C THR A 236 12.62 -33.30 16.33
N VAL A 237 12.41 -33.54 17.62
CA VAL A 237 13.45 -34.03 18.54
C VAL A 237 13.14 -35.45 18.95
N THR A 238 14.11 -36.35 18.74
CA THR A 238 14.09 -37.76 19.15
C THR A 238 15.36 -38.10 19.94
N PRO A 239 15.42 -39.23 20.65
CA PRO A 239 16.65 -39.65 21.30
C PRO A 239 17.83 -39.72 20.30
N GLY A 240 18.94 -39.07 20.63
CA GLY A 240 20.19 -38.95 19.88
C GLY A 240 20.18 -37.94 18.74
N ARG A 241 19.05 -37.31 18.41
CA ARG A 241 18.92 -36.54 17.15
C ARG A 241 17.80 -35.50 17.16
N ALA A 242 18.06 -34.33 16.58
CA ALA A 242 17.03 -33.39 16.17
C ALA A 242 17.13 -33.15 14.67
N PHE A 243 15.99 -33.21 13.96
CA PHE A 243 15.98 -33.09 12.51
C PHE A 243 14.79 -32.27 12.00
N CYS A 244 15.00 -31.64 10.86
CA CYS A 244 13.96 -31.02 10.05
C CYS A 244 14.10 -31.60 8.64
N GLU A 245 13.33 -32.66 8.37
CA GLU A 245 13.41 -33.42 7.12
C GLU A 245 13.25 -32.52 5.88
N PRO A 246 12.25 -31.61 5.81
CA PRO A 246 12.07 -30.73 4.66
C PRO A 246 13.30 -29.87 4.34
N LEU A 247 13.91 -29.29 5.38
CA LEU A 247 15.07 -28.41 5.22
C LEU A 247 16.40 -29.16 5.15
N LYS A 248 16.38 -30.50 5.22
CA LYS A 248 17.57 -31.37 5.30
C LYS A 248 18.52 -30.93 6.41
N LEU A 249 17.96 -30.49 7.53
CA LEU A 249 18.73 -30.13 8.71
C LEU A 249 18.75 -31.33 9.64
N ASP A 250 19.93 -31.70 10.07
CA ASP A 250 20.16 -32.82 10.96
C ASP A 250 21.21 -32.45 11.99
N VAL A 251 20.86 -32.62 13.26
CA VAL A 251 21.69 -32.26 14.39
C VAL A 251 21.79 -33.49 15.29
N ALA A 252 22.95 -34.13 15.30
CA ALA A 252 23.26 -35.17 16.28
C ALA A 252 23.26 -34.57 17.69
N LEU A 253 22.53 -35.20 18.61
CA LEU A 253 22.44 -34.75 19.99
C LEU A 253 23.34 -35.61 20.88
N SER A 254 24.25 -34.97 21.61
CA SER A 254 24.95 -35.63 22.70
C SER A 254 24.00 -35.81 23.90
N PRO A 255 24.29 -36.74 24.83
CA PRO A 255 23.51 -36.89 26.06
C PRO A 255 23.38 -35.58 26.87
N GLU A 256 24.41 -34.72 26.82
CA GLU A 256 24.38 -33.40 27.44
C GLU A 256 23.37 -32.47 26.75
N ALA A 257 23.34 -32.46 25.41
CA ALA A 257 22.39 -31.67 24.65
C ALA A 257 20.96 -32.12 24.90
N GLU A 258 20.70 -33.42 24.99
CA GLU A 258 19.38 -33.96 25.33
C GLU A 258 18.93 -33.56 26.72
N ARG A 259 19.82 -33.68 27.72
CA ARG A 259 19.55 -33.22 29.10
C ARG A 259 19.28 -31.72 29.14
N LEU A 260 20.00 -30.92 28.36
CA LEU A 260 19.74 -29.49 28.26
C LEU A 260 18.35 -29.23 27.64
N LEU A 261 18.03 -29.86 26.53
CA LEU A 261 16.74 -29.69 25.84
C LEU A 261 15.55 -30.12 26.70
N SER A 262 15.68 -31.16 27.53
CA SER A 262 14.60 -31.58 28.44
C SER A 262 14.33 -30.53 29.52
N VAL A 263 15.39 -29.94 30.10
CA VAL A 263 15.28 -28.87 31.11
C VAL A 263 14.73 -27.58 30.51
N LEU A 264 15.14 -27.21 29.29
CA LEU A 264 14.69 -25.99 28.61
C LEU A 264 13.17 -25.95 28.33
N ARG A 265 12.46 -27.09 28.40
CA ARG A 265 10.99 -27.12 28.26
C ARG A 265 10.27 -26.39 29.39
N GLU A 266 10.82 -26.44 30.60
CA GLU A 266 10.24 -25.81 31.79
C GLU A 266 11.06 -24.61 32.28
N GLN A 267 12.37 -24.60 32.02
CA GLN A 267 13.31 -23.59 32.48
C GLN A 267 14.01 -22.96 31.26
N PRO A 268 13.39 -21.98 30.60
CA PRO A 268 13.79 -21.55 29.26
C PRO A 268 15.06 -20.70 29.25
N THR A 269 15.66 -20.36 30.39
CA THR A 269 16.88 -19.52 30.42
C THR A 269 18.12 -20.31 30.83
N PRO A 270 19.32 -19.93 30.33
CA PRO A 270 20.57 -20.54 30.78
C PRO A 270 20.77 -20.56 32.30
N ALA A 271 20.40 -19.48 33.00
CA ALA A 271 20.55 -19.37 34.44
C ALA A 271 19.64 -20.33 35.22
N GLU A 272 18.40 -20.52 34.78
CA GLU A 272 17.47 -21.47 35.40
C GLU A 272 17.86 -22.91 35.08
N ALA A 273 18.21 -23.19 33.81
CA ALA A 273 18.68 -24.50 33.39
C ALA A 273 19.96 -24.93 34.12
N ALA A 274 20.90 -24.01 34.33
CA ALA A 274 22.12 -24.23 35.10
C ALA A 274 21.82 -24.69 36.54
N ARG A 275 20.82 -24.08 37.18
CA ARG A 275 20.39 -24.45 38.55
C ARG A 275 19.85 -25.87 38.62
N VAL A 276 19.03 -26.27 37.65
CA VAL A 276 18.45 -27.62 37.59
C VAL A 276 19.50 -28.66 37.24
N LEU A 277 20.42 -28.35 36.32
CA LEU A 277 21.47 -29.25 35.87
C LEU A 277 22.64 -29.35 36.86
N GLY A 278 22.72 -28.47 37.86
CA GLY A 278 23.87 -28.38 38.76
C GLY A 278 25.17 -27.96 38.07
N LEU A 279 25.06 -27.18 36.99
CA LEU A 279 26.18 -26.73 36.16
C LEU A 279 26.45 -25.23 36.32
N PRO A 280 27.69 -24.76 36.10
CA PRO A 280 27.95 -23.35 35.88
C PRO A 280 27.17 -22.82 34.67
N VAL A 281 26.62 -21.60 34.77
CA VAL A 281 25.88 -20.95 33.67
C VAL A 281 26.68 -20.93 32.37
N VAL A 282 27.98 -20.63 32.45
CA VAL A 282 28.88 -20.58 31.30
C VAL A 282 28.96 -21.92 30.55
N ASP A 283 28.80 -23.04 31.25
CA ASP A 283 28.83 -24.37 30.64
C ASP A 283 27.50 -24.68 29.94
N VAL A 284 26.37 -24.25 30.50
CA VAL A 284 25.07 -24.29 29.81
C VAL A 284 25.10 -23.44 28.55
N GLU A 285 25.64 -22.22 28.62
CA GLU A 285 25.79 -21.35 27.44
C GLU A 285 26.69 -22.00 26.38
N ARG A 286 27.80 -22.63 26.79
CA ARG A 286 28.71 -23.36 25.90
C ARG A 286 28.02 -24.54 25.23
N GLN A 287 27.18 -25.27 25.95
CA GLN A 287 26.38 -26.38 25.41
C GLN A 287 25.27 -25.89 24.47
N ALA A 288 24.66 -24.74 24.74
CA ALA A 288 23.61 -24.17 23.89
C ALA A 288 24.15 -23.57 22.58
N LEU A 289 25.36 -23.01 22.59
CA LEU A 289 25.95 -22.31 21.43
C LEU A 289 25.98 -23.13 20.13
N PRO A 290 26.43 -24.40 20.10
CA PRO A 290 26.34 -25.25 18.92
C PRO A 290 24.91 -25.42 18.41
N LEU A 291 23.94 -25.60 19.31
CA LEU A 291 22.52 -25.78 18.96
C LEU A 291 21.91 -24.49 18.40
N VAL A 292 22.38 -23.32 18.84
CA VAL A 292 21.99 -22.03 18.26
C VAL A 292 22.61 -21.84 16.88
N LYS A 293 23.88 -22.25 16.70
CA LYS A 293 24.56 -22.17 15.39
C LYS A 293 23.90 -23.07 14.34
N THR A 294 23.32 -24.21 14.74
CA THR A 294 22.55 -25.10 13.87
C THR A 294 21.08 -24.69 13.72
N ALA A 295 20.68 -23.55 14.30
CA ALA A 295 19.31 -23.04 14.35
C ALA A 295 18.29 -23.97 15.06
N LEU A 296 18.76 -25.00 15.79
CA LEU A 296 17.91 -25.84 16.63
C LEU A 296 17.35 -25.04 17.81
N LEU A 297 18.18 -24.18 18.42
CA LEU A 297 17.76 -23.26 19.46
C LEU A 297 17.73 -21.82 18.95
N LEU A 298 16.69 -21.09 19.35
CA LEU A 298 16.55 -19.65 19.18
C LEU A 298 16.88 -18.97 20.51
N TRP A 299 17.86 -18.08 20.51
CA TRP A 299 18.29 -17.36 21.72
C TRP A 299 18.00 -15.87 21.63
N GLY A 300 17.10 -15.36 22.47
CA GLY A 300 16.80 -13.94 22.53
C GLY A 300 15.55 -13.60 23.32
N LEU A 301 15.17 -12.33 23.27
CA LEU A 301 13.93 -11.85 23.88
C LEU A 301 12.70 -12.38 23.14
N PRO A 302 11.69 -12.91 23.83
CA PRO A 302 10.36 -13.07 23.27
C PRO A 302 9.70 -11.68 23.17
N PHE A 303 9.10 -11.37 22.05
CA PHE A 303 8.28 -10.17 21.89
C PHE A 303 7.15 -10.45 20.90
N ARG A 304 6.09 -9.63 20.94
CA ARG A 304 4.91 -9.81 20.07
C ARG A 304 5.21 -9.20 18.70
N PRO A 305 5.27 -9.98 17.61
CA PRO A 305 5.46 -9.43 16.27
C PRO A 305 4.15 -8.86 15.71
N ASN A 306 4.27 -7.95 14.75
CA ASN A 306 3.16 -7.44 13.93
C ASN A 306 1.98 -6.84 14.72
N ASP A 307 2.25 -6.24 15.88
CA ASP A 307 1.24 -5.55 16.69
C ASP A 307 1.64 -4.09 16.98
N PHE A 308 0.66 -3.25 17.29
CA PHE A 308 0.89 -1.85 17.67
C PHE A 308 1.65 -1.69 18.98
N SER A 309 1.68 -2.73 19.83
CA SER A 309 2.45 -2.77 21.06
C SER A 309 3.79 -3.51 20.92
N THR A 310 4.29 -3.74 19.70
CA THR A 310 5.54 -4.50 19.48
C THR A 310 6.71 -3.90 20.28
N PHE A 311 6.88 -2.57 20.26
CA PHE A 311 7.95 -1.90 21.00
C PHE A 311 7.77 -2.03 22.53
N GLU A 312 6.56 -1.80 23.01
CA GLU A 312 6.18 -1.96 24.42
C GLU A 312 6.43 -3.39 24.89
N SER A 313 6.13 -4.40 24.06
CA SER A 313 6.37 -5.79 24.41
C SER A 313 7.85 -6.13 24.54
N VAL A 314 8.74 -5.47 23.78
CA VAL A 314 10.20 -5.59 23.97
C VAL A 314 10.62 -4.93 25.29
N ARG A 315 10.07 -3.77 25.62
CA ARG A 315 10.33 -3.09 26.89
C ARG A 315 9.87 -3.93 28.08
N ASP A 316 8.67 -4.49 28.01
CA ASP A 316 8.10 -5.36 29.04
C ASP A 316 8.95 -6.64 29.20
N ALA A 317 9.42 -7.22 28.09
CA ALA A 317 10.32 -8.38 28.13
C ALA A 317 11.66 -8.07 28.81
N VAL A 318 12.22 -6.86 28.61
CA VAL A 318 13.42 -6.41 29.35
C VAL A 318 13.11 -6.12 30.81
N ALA A 319 11.95 -5.52 31.12
CA ALA A 319 11.55 -5.20 32.48
C ALA A 319 11.37 -6.47 33.34
N ALA A 320 10.98 -7.58 32.73
CA ALA A 320 10.84 -8.90 33.37
C ALA A 320 12.18 -9.62 33.64
N LEU A 321 13.30 -9.13 33.13
CA LEU A 321 14.62 -9.69 33.44
C LEU A 321 15.00 -9.42 34.91
N PRO A 322 15.95 -10.18 35.49
CA PRO A 322 16.44 -9.92 36.85
C PRO A 322 17.03 -8.52 37.02
N ASP A 323 17.03 -8.05 38.27
CA ASP A 323 17.52 -6.71 38.60
C ASP A 323 19.05 -6.61 38.42
N LEU A 324 19.44 -6.14 37.24
CA LEU A 324 20.82 -6.04 36.78
C LEU A 324 21.07 -4.62 36.27
N GLU A 325 22.27 -4.09 36.47
CA GLU A 325 22.65 -2.75 35.96
C GLU A 325 22.38 -2.60 34.45
N ALA A 326 22.65 -3.66 33.68
CA ALA A 326 22.37 -3.66 32.25
C ALA A 326 20.86 -3.59 31.93
N ARG A 327 20.00 -4.23 32.73
CA ARG A 327 18.54 -4.11 32.58
C ARG A 327 18.12 -2.65 32.78
N THR A 328 18.58 -2.02 33.86
CA THR A 328 18.29 -0.60 34.14
C THR A 328 18.73 0.31 33.00
N ARG A 329 19.97 0.15 32.52
CA ARG A 329 20.50 0.90 31.37
C ARG A 329 19.67 0.70 30.09
N TRP A 330 19.21 -0.52 29.82
CA TRP A 330 18.35 -0.80 28.66
C TRP A 330 16.96 -0.17 28.80
N LEU A 331 16.37 -0.19 29.99
CA LEU A 331 15.10 0.49 30.27
C LEU A 331 15.23 2.01 30.10
N GLU A 332 16.32 2.63 30.56
CA GLU A 332 16.59 4.06 30.35
C GLU A 332 16.74 4.44 28.87
N ARG A 333 17.39 3.59 28.07
CA ARG A 333 17.51 3.75 26.62
C ARG A 333 16.14 3.67 25.93
N PHE A 334 15.33 2.68 26.29
CA PHE A 334 13.98 2.55 25.74
C PHE A 334 13.06 3.68 26.17
N GLU A 335 13.18 4.14 27.40
CA GLU A 335 12.46 5.30 27.89
C GLU A 335 12.87 6.58 27.12
N THR A 336 14.15 6.74 26.82
CA THR A 336 14.63 7.86 25.97
C THR A 336 14.03 7.80 24.57
N LEU A 337 14.02 6.62 23.93
CA LEU A 337 13.38 6.42 22.63
C LEU A 337 11.87 6.66 22.69
N ALA A 338 11.20 6.20 23.74
CA ALA A 338 9.77 6.38 23.96
C ALA A 338 9.40 7.87 24.11
N ARG A 339 10.17 8.63 24.89
CA ARG A 339 10.00 10.08 25.03
C ARG A 339 10.21 10.81 23.71
N LEU A 340 11.32 10.55 23.00
CA LEU A 340 11.58 11.16 21.69
C LEU A 340 10.47 10.87 20.68
N LYS A 341 9.93 9.64 20.69
CA LYS A 341 8.78 9.25 19.87
C LYS A 341 7.51 10.02 20.28
N ALA A 342 7.23 10.17 21.57
CA ALA A 342 6.08 10.90 22.07
C ALA A 342 6.16 12.41 21.76
N ASP A 343 7.35 13.00 21.91
CA ASP A 343 7.64 14.38 21.53
C ASP A 343 7.47 14.56 20.00
N PHE A 344 7.90 13.58 19.20
CA PHE A 344 7.73 13.62 17.74
C PHE A 344 6.24 13.53 17.35
N GLU A 345 5.48 12.67 18.03
CA GLU A 345 4.04 12.48 17.78
C GLU A 345 3.24 13.75 18.07
N SER A 346 3.58 14.47 19.14
CA SER A 346 2.89 15.70 19.57
C SER A 346 3.45 16.98 18.97
N GLY A 347 4.68 16.96 18.44
CA GLY A 347 5.38 18.14 17.94
C GLY A 347 4.84 18.66 16.60
N ASP A 348 5.08 19.93 16.33
CA ASP A 348 4.86 20.55 15.03
C ASP A 348 5.97 20.17 14.01
N LEU A 349 5.86 20.68 12.78
CA LEU A 349 6.85 20.42 11.73
C LEU A 349 8.28 20.84 12.12
N ALA A 350 8.47 21.97 12.80
CA ALA A 350 9.81 22.43 13.17
C ALA A 350 10.42 21.48 14.20
N GLN A 351 9.65 21.14 15.24
CA GLN A 351 10.04 20.20 16.28
C GLN A 351 10.33 18.81 15.70
N ARG A 352 9.45 18.30 14.82
CA ARG A 352 9.62 16.99 14.17
C ARG A 352 10.90 16.91 13.32
N ARG A 353 11.28 18.01 12.66
CA ARG A 353 12.53 18.09 11.88
C ARG A 353 13.78 18.01 12.76
N GLU A 354 13.71 18.52 13.99
CA GLU A 354 14.81 18.42 14.96
C GLU A 354 14.82 17.06 15.69
N LEU A 355 13.65 16.51 15.98
CA LEU A 355 13.48 15.26 16.72
C LEU A 355 13.84 14.03 15.88
N LEU A 356 13.53 14.01 14.58
CA LEU A 356 13.82 12.85 13.73
C LEU A 356 15.32 12.49 13.73
N PRO A 357 16.28 13.42 13.47
CA PRO A 357 17.71 13.11 13.56
C PRO A 357 18.16 12.66 14.95
N ARG A 358 17.57 13.21 16.03
CA ARG A 358 17.90 12.81 17.41
C ARG A 358 17.44 11.38 17.70
N LEU A 359 16.26 11.02 17.23
CA LEU A 359 15.69 9.69 17.37
C LEU A 359 16.49 8.68 16.53
N GLU A 360 16.91 9.06 15.33
CA GLU A 360 17.82 8.28 14.49
C GLU A 360 19.19 8.06 15.15
N ALA A 361 19.77 9.10 15.74
CA ALA A 361 21.04 9.01 16.46
C ALA A 361 20.93 8.09 17.68
N ALA A 362 19.89 8.26 18.51
CA ALA A 362 19.65 7.40 19.68
C ALA A 362 19.45 5.93 19.28
N PHE A 363 18.71 5.67 18.20
CA PHE A 363 18.56 4.31 17.67
C PHE A 363 19.89 3.72 17.22
N THR A 364 20.69 4.49 16.47
CA THR A 364 22.00 4.02 15.98
C THR A 364 22.99 3.80 17.11
N GLU A 365 23.03 4.67 18.12
CA GLU A 365 23.85 4.51 19.31
C GLU A 365 23.52 3.20 20.05
N VAL A 366 22.24 2.90 20.22
CA VAL A 366 21.77 1.74 20.97
C VAL A 366 21.95 0.42 20.20
N THR A 367 21.75 0.43 18.87
CA THR A 367 21.73 -0.79 18.05
C THR A 367 23.02 -1.07 17.29
N GLY A 368 23.84 -0.05 17.06
CA GLY A 368 24.97 -0.07 16.13
C GLY A 368 24.56 -0.21 14.66
N LYS A 369 23.28 0.05 14.33
CA LYS A 369 22.75 -0.06 12.96
C LYS A 369 22.31 1.30 12.42
N PRO A 370 22.43 1.54 11.09
CA PRO A 370 21.86 2.74 10.48
C PRO A 370 20.35 2.84 10.72
N ALA A 371 19.87 4.03 11.06
CA ALA A 371 18.45 4.32 11.29
C ALA A 371 17.62 4.50 10.00
N ARG A 372 18.25 4.36 8.82
CA ARG A 372 17.59 4.38 7.51
C ARG A 372 18.04 3.21 6.67
N ARG A 373 17.13 2.61 5.90
CA ARG A 373 17.42 1.45 5.04
C ARG A 373 16.63 1.46 3.74
N GLY A 374 17.07 0.65 2.76
CA GLY A 374 16.29 0.33 1.57
C GLY A 374 16.21 1.44 0.53
N ASP A 375 17.31 2.17 0.29
CA ASP A 375 17.37 3.21 -0.73
C ASP A 375 16.99 2.65 -2.11
N GLY A 376 16.07 3.34 -2.80
CA GLY A 376 15.55 2.94 -4.11
C GLY A 376 14.49 1.82 -4.12
N GLN A 377 14.17 1.18 -2.99
CA GLN A 377 13.17 0.11 -2.90
C GLN A 377 11.74 0.66 -2.66
N VAL A 378 10.73 0.06 -3.30
CA VAL A 378 9.31 0.43 -3.16
C VAL A 378 8.65 -0.47 -2.09
N TYR A 379 7.81 0.10 -1.21
CA TYR A 379 7.09 -0.62 -0.14
C TYR A 379 7.94 -1.20 1.01
N ALA A 380 9.01 -0.50 1.41
CA ALA A 380 9.76 -0.82 2.62
C ALA A 380 9.71 0.35 3.62
N ASP A 381 9.56 0.05 4.91
CA ASP A 381 9.78 1.01 5.99
C ASP A 381 11.24 1.48 5.94
N ARG A 382 11.44 2.66 5.35
CA ARG A 382 12.77 3.27 5.17
C ARG A 382 13.28 3.93 6.44
N LEU A 383 12.36 4.45 7.25
CA LEU A 383 12.63 5.10 8.53
C LEU A 383 12.40 4.11 9.68
N ILE A 384 12.95 4.42 10.85
CA ILE A 384 12.71 3.65 12.08
C ILE A 384 11.30 3.85 12.65
N LEU A 385 10.57 4.87 12.20
CA LEU A 385 9.22 5.21 12.64
C LEU A 385 8.30 5.52 11.47
N TYR A 386 7.01 5.32 11.71
CA TYR A 386 5.92 5.71 10.81
C TYR A 386 4.74 6.26 11.62
N GLU A 387 3.88 7.04 10.98
CA GLU A 387 2.69 7.61 11.63
C GLU A 387 1.44 7.18 10.87
N GLU A 388 0.40 6.84 11.62
CA GLU A 388 -0.94 6.62 11.12
C GLU A 388 -1.90 7.61 11.76
N ALA A 389 -3.03 7.89 11.09
CA ALA A 389 -4.05 8.78 11.64
C ALA A 389 -5.47 8.26 11.43
N SER A 390 -6.36 8.60 12.36
CA SER A 390 -7.80 8.39 12.22
C SER A 390 -8.45 9.51 11.41
N SER A 391 -9.49 9.19 10.66
CA SER A 391 -10.34 10.20 10.05
C SER A 391 -11.17 10.96 11.10
N PRO A 392 -11.46 12.25 10.88
CA PRO A 392 -12.37 13.02 11.74
C PRO A 392 -13.86 12.67 11.52
N PHE A 393 -14.16 11.80 10.54
CA PHE A 393 -15.52 11.33 10.27
C PHE A 393 -15.55 9.83 10.00
N ARG A 394 -16.76 9.28 9.96
CA ARG A 394 -17.10 7.94 9.48
C ARG A 394 -18.32 8.01 8.57
N LEU A 395 -18.61 6.93 7.85
CA LEU A 395 -19.78 6.86 6.97
C LEU A 395 -20.85 5.91 7.51
N ARG A 396 -22.11 6.24 7.24
CA ARG A 396 -23.24 5.33 7.35
C ARG A 396 -23.91 5.19 6.00
N PHE A 397 -24.23 3.97 5.61
CA PHE A 397 -24.99 3.70 4.40
C PHE A 397 -26.42 3.30 4.76
N GLY A 398 -27.40 3.90 4.09
CA GLY A 398 -28.79 3.48 4.19
C GLY A 398 -29.05 2.17 3.46
N ALA A 399 -30.22 1.59 3.71
CA ALA A 399 -30.60 0.28 3.19
C ALA A 399 -30.71 0.28 1.64
N THR A 400 -31.41 1.27 1.07
CA THR A 400 -31.59 1.40 -0.39
C THR A 400 -30.25 1.54 -1.13
N PHE A 401 -29.42 2.48 -0.68
CA PHE A 401 -28.08 2.68 -1.24
C PHE A 401 -27.20 1.43 -1.13
N THR A 402 -27.27 0.72 0.00
CA THR A 402 -26.53 -0.55 0.19
C THR A 402 -26.97 -1.60 -0.82
N ALA A 403 -28.28 -1.78 -1.01
CA ALA A 403 -28.83 -2.76 -1.96
C ALA A 403 -28.46 -2.43 -3.42
N GLU A 404 -28.51 -1.17 -3.82
CA GLU A 404 -28.09 -0.72 -5.15
C GLU A 404 -26.60 -1.00 -5.40
N LEU A 405 -25.77 -0.77 -4.38
CA LEU A 405 -24.34 -1.00 -4.45
C LEU A 405 -24.00 -2.49 -4.48
N GLU A 406 -24.73 -3.31 -3.73
CA GLU A 406 -24.65 -4.77 -3.78
C GLU A 406 -25.01 -5.32 -5.16
N ALA A 407 -26.10 -4.82 -5.75
CA ALA A 407 -26.52 -5.17 -7.10
C ALA A 407 -25.46 -4.77 -8.14
N ALA A 408 -24.91 -3.56 -8.05
CA ALA A 408 -23.90 -3.04 -8.98
C ALA A 408 -22.58 -3.84 -8.94
N LEU A 409 -22.18 -4.36 -7.77
CA LEU A 409 -20.93 -5.09 -7.60
C LEU A 409 -21.06 -6.60 -7.82
N THR A 410 -22.25 -7.19 -7.67
CA THR A 410 -22.48 -8.64 -7.77
C THR A 410 -21.87 -9.22 -9.05
N GLY A 411 -22.12 -8.62 -10.21
CA GLY A 411 -21.59 -9.14 -11.48
C GLY A 411 -20.06 -9.13 -11.56
N ALA A 412 -19.43 -8.05 -11.08
CA ALA A 412 -17.97 -7.94 -11.08
C ALA A 412 -17.30 -8.87 -10.06
N LEU A 413 -17.93 -9.08 -8.91
CA LEU A 413 -17.45 -10.00 -7.88
C LEU A 413 -17.62 -11.47 -8.30
N GLU A 414 -18.71 -11.82 -8.99
CA GLU A 414 -18.88 -13.14 -9.62
C GLU A 414 -17.82 -13.41 -10.68
N LEU A 415 -17.55 -12.44 -11.55
CA LEU A 415 -16.47 -12.53 -12.53
C LEU A 415 -15.11 -12.75 -11.85
N SER A 416 -14.84 -12.02 -10.75
CA SER A 416 -13.62 -12.18 -9.96
C SER A 416 -13.53 -13.55 -9.29
N ALA A 417 -14.65 -14.09 -8.80
CA ALA A 417 -14.71 -15.41 -8.18
C ALA A 417 -14.45 -16.50 -9.22
N ALA A 418 -15.12 -16.45 -10.39
CA ALA A 418 -14.92 -17.40 -11.48
C ALA A 418 -13.48 -17.35 -12.03
N TYR A 419 -12.91 -16.15 -12.21
CA TYR A 419 -11.51 -16.00 -12.59
C TYR A 419 -10.57 -16.57 -11.51
N GLY A 420 -10.84 -16.26 -10.25
CA GLY A 420 -10.05 -16.75 -9.13
C GLY A 420 -10.02 -18.27 -9.03
N GLU A 421 -11.13 -18.94 -9.34
CA GLU A 421 -11.20 -20.40 -9.43
C GLU A 421 -10.32 -20.95 -10.55
N LYS A 422 -10.33 -20.33 -11.74
CA LYS A 422 -9.42 -20.71 -12.85
C LYS A 422 -7.95 -20.54 -12.45
N VAL A 423 -7.61 -19.42 -11.79
CA VAL A 423 -6.25 -19.17 -11.29
C VAL A 423 -5.85 -20.22 -10.25
N GLN A 424 -6.72 -20.51 -9.29
CA GLN A 424 -6.50 -21.54 -8.27
C GLN A 424 -6.31 -22.92 -8.89
N GLN A 425 -7.13 -23.28 -9.88
CA GLN A 425 -7.02 -24.55 -10.58
C GLN A 425 -5.68 -24.65 -11.32
N GLY A 426 -5.30 -23.61 -12.06
CA GLY A 426 -4.00 -23.58 -12.74
C GLY A 426 -2.81 -23.70 -11.78
N PHE A 427 -2.87 -23.08 -10.60
CA PHE A 427 -1.85 -23.29 -9.57
C PHE A 427 -1.89 -24.71 -8.96
N ARG A 428 -3.08 -25.28 -8.71
CA ARG A 428 -3.21 -26.67 -8.24
C ARG A 428 -2.62 -27.66 -9.23
N GLU A 429 -2.83 -27.46 -10.52
CA GLU A 429 -2.26 -28.29 -11.59
C GLU A 429 -0.74 -28.17 -11.60
N GLN A 430 -0.19 -26.95 -11.60
CA GLN A 430 1.26 -26.74 -11.51
C GLN A 430 1.88 -27.32 -10.23
N VAL A 431 1.21 -27.20 -9.09
CA VAL A 431 1.62 -27.82 -7.82
C VAL A 431 1.63 -29.34 -7.93
N ARG A 432 0.56 -29.94 -8.46
CA ARG A 432 0.46 -31.39 -8.68
C ARG A 432 1.55 -31.88 -9.63
N ASP A 433 1.79 -31.19 -10.72
CA ASP A 433 2.81 -31.54 -11.70
C ASP A 433 4.22 -31.43 -11.09
N ALA A 434 4.46 -30.42 -10.24
CA ALA A 434 5.73 -30.26 -9.52
C ALA A 434 5.95 -31.32 -8.42
N LEU A 435 4.89 -31.78 -7.76
CA LEU A 435 4.96 -32.80 -6.70
C LEU A 435 4.93 -34.23 -7.24
N GLY A 436 4.35 -34.44 -8.43
CA GLY A 436 4.14 -35.73 -9.07
C GLY A 436 2.76 -36.36 -8.75
N PRO A 437 2.33 -37.37 -9.53
CA PRO A 437 1.01 -37.98 -9.41
C PRO A 437 0.80 -38.78 -8.13
N ASP A 438 1.88 -39.26 -7.51
CA ASP A 438 1.83 -40.09 -6.29
C ASP A 438 1.83 -39.25 -4.99
N ALA A 439 1.76 -37.93 -5.10
CA ALA A 439 1.78 -37.03 -3.94
C ALA A 439 0.48 -37.13 -3.12
N GLY A 440 0.59 -37.59 -1.87
CA GLY A 440 -0.48 -37.59 -0.87
C GLY A 440 -0.49 -36.35 0.03
N PRO A 441 -1.30 -36.35 1.11
CA PRO A 441 -1.23 -35.33 2.15
C PRO A 441 0.18 -35.19 2.71
N MET A 442 0.66 -33.96 2.90
CA MET A 442 2.01 -33.68 3.38
C MET A 442 2.03 -32.51 4.38
N ASP A 443 3.10 -32.44 5.16
CA ASP A 443 3.34 -31.34 6.10
C ASP A 443 3.52 -30.00 5.36
N LEU A 444 3.09 -28.90 5.98
CA LEU A 444 3.15 -27.56 5.38
C LEU A 444 4.60 -27.13 5.08
N LEU A 445 5.56 -27.51 5.92
CA LEU A 445 6.96 -27.19 5.71
C LEU A 445 7.54 -28.00 4.55
N ASP A 446 7.19 -29.29 4.43
CA ASP A 446 7.58 -30.12 3.29
C ASP A 446 7.04 -29.53 1.97
N TYR A 447 5.75 -29.21 1.96
CA TYR A 447 5.11 -28.50 0.85
C TYR A 447 5.87 -27.21 0.49
N ALA A 448 6.17 -26.36 1.47
CA ALA A 448 6.85 -25.09 1.25
C ALA A 448 8.27 -25.27 0.71
N VAL A 449 9.03 -26.26 1.19
CA VAL A 449 10.41 -26.47 0.73
C VAL A 449 10.45 -27.08 -0.67
N ARG A 450 9.58 -28.05 -0.98
CA ARG A 450 9.54 -28.67 -2.31
C ARG A 450 9.10 -27.70 -3.40
N LEU A 451 8.28 -26.71 -3.04
CA LEU A 451 7.69 -25.76 -3.99
C LEU A 451 8.30 -24.36 -3.94
N ARG A 452 9.32 -24.13 -3.10
CA ARG A 452 10.02 -22.85 -3.08
C ARG A 452 10.64 -22.53 -4.46
N PRO A 453 10.67 -21.25 -4.86
CA PRO A 453 11.43 -20.84 -6.04
C PRO A 453 12.91 -21.17 -5.87
N ASP A 454 13.58 -21.49 -6.98
CA ASP A 454 15.02 -21.79 -6.97
C ASP A 454 15.86 -20.53 -6.65
N GLY A 455 15.29 -19.34 -6.85
CA GLY A 455 15.85 -18.05 -6.44
C GLY A 455 15.14 -17.44 -5.22
N VAL A 456 15.80 -16.47 -4.56
CA VAL A 456 15.27 -15.81 -3.33
C VAL A 456 14.06 -14.91 -3.62
N THR A 457 13.81 -14.55 -4.88
CA THR A 457 12.74 -13.63 -5.29
C THR A 457 11.81 -14.26 -6.31
N GLY A 458 10.51 -14.13 -6.09
CA GLY A 458 9.47 -14.51 -7.06
C GLY A 458 8.69 -15.76 -6.66
N SER A 459 7.97 -16.32 -7.63
CA SER A 459 7.19 -17.55 -7.50
C SER A 459 7.85 -18.64 -8.35
N ARG A 460 7.86 -19.88 -7.85
CA ARG A 460 8.23 -21.06 -8.66
C ARG A 460 7.26 -21.29 -9.81
N PHE A 461 6.00 -20.92 -9.60
CA PHE A 461 4.91 -21.16 -10.52
C PHE A 461 4.73 -19.98 -11.45
N SER A 462 4.50 -20.30 -12.72
CA SER A 462 4.15 -19.33 -13.75
C SER A 462 2.81 -18.68 -13.40
N PRO A 463 2.68 -17.35 -13.58
CA PRO A 463 1.39 -16.72 -13.44
C PRO A 463 0.43 -17.37 -14.44
N VAL A 464 -0.78 -17.69 -13.98
CA VAL A 464 -1.85 -18.15 -14.86
C VAL A 464 -2.12 -17.02 -15.86
N PRO A 465 -2.02 -17.27 -17.19
CA PRO A 465 -2.17 -16.23 -18.19
C PRO A 465 -3.47 -15.44 -17.97
N PRO A 466 -3.42 -14.11 -18.06
CA PRO A 466 -4.63 -13.31 -17.96
C PRO A 466 -5.58 -13.66 -19.11
N VAL A 467 -6.88 -13.52 -18.86
CA VAL A 467 -7.87 -13.60 -19.93
C VAL A 467 -7.69 -12.37 -20.80
N MET A 468 -7.16 -12.57 -22.01
CA MET A 468 -6.97 -11.51 -22.98
C MET A 468 -8.30 -11.21 -23.66
N LEU A 469 -8.67 -9.94 -23.68
CA LEU A 469 -9.80 -9.42 -24.41
C LEU A 469 -9.29 -8.87 -25.75
N GLU A 470 -9.97 -9.21 -26.85
CA GLU A 470 -9.62 -8.65 -28.17
C GLU A 470 -9.72 -7.12 -28.15
N ALA A 471 -8.78 -6.45 -28.83
CA ALA A 471 -8.76 -4.99 -28.90
C ALA A 471 -9.91 -4.49 -29.77
N GLU A 472 -10.78 -3.67 -29.20
CA GLU A 472 -11.82 -2.92 -29.91
C GLU A 472 -11.46 -1.43 -29.94
N GLU A 473 -11.97 -0.70 -30.93
CA GLU A 473 -11.75 0.75 -31.07
C GLU A 473 -12.43 1.59 -29.95
N GLY A 474 -13.21 0.96 -29.06
CA GLY A 474 -13.89 1.58 -27.93
C GLY A 474 -13.07 1.60 -26.62
N ARG A 475 -13.25 2.66 -25.81
CA ARG A 475 -12.63 2.79 -24.46
C ARG A 475 -13.34 1.97 -23.36
N ALA A 476 -14.52 1.41 -23.64
CA ALA A 476 -15.33 0.65 -22.70
C ALA A 476 -15.97 -0.56 -23.39
N ARG A 477 -16.08 -1.68 -22.65
CA ARG A 477 -16.69 -2.91 -23.12
C ARG A 477 -17.66 -3.44 -22.07
N THR A 478 -18.82 -3.92 -22.51
CA THR A 478 -19.79 -4.62 -21.67
C THR A 478 -19.56 -6.11 -21.79
N LEU A 479 -19.45 -6.79 -20.65
CA LEU A 479 -19.32 -8.25 -20.59
C LEU A 479 -20.56 -8.83 -19.91
N PRO A 480 -21.06 -10.01 -20.34
CA PRO A 480 -22.10 -10.71 -19.60
C PRO A 480 -21.54 -11.20 -18.24
N VAL A 481 -22.43 -11.34 -17.24
CA VAL A 481 -22.04 -11.71 -15.86
C VAL A 481 -21.34 -13.08 -15.81
N ASP A 482 -21.73 -13.99 -16.69
CA ASP A 482 -21.18 -15.35 -16.84
C ASP A 482 -20.08 -15.44 -17.91
N PHE A 483 -19.44 -14.32 -18.29
CA PHE A 483 -18.40 -14.28 -19.31
C PHE A 483 -17.28 -15.33 -19.11
N LEU A 484 -16.93 -15.67 -17.86
CA LEU A 484 -15.95 -16.70 -17.54
C LEU A 484 -16.56 -18.03 -17.08
N GLY A 485 -17.87 -18.17 -17.19
CA GLY A 485 -18.69 -19.17 -16.51
C GLY A 485 -19.16 -18.68 -15.14
N THR A 486 -20.06 -19.44 -14.52
CA THR A 486 -20.47 -19.22 -13.13
C THR A 486 -19.45 -19.80 -12.17
N SER A 487 -19.13 -19.06 -11.10
CA SER A 487 -18.30 -19.58 -10.00
C SER A 487 -18.98 -20.76 -9.31
N THR A 488 -18.18 -21.65 -8.73
CA THR A 488 -18.67 -22.83 -8.00
C THR A 488 -19.52 -22.39 -6.80
N PRO A 489 -20.71 -22.98 -6.56
CA PRO A 489 -21.54 -22.68 -5.39
C PRO A 489 -20.81 -22.79 -4.04
N GLY A 490 -21.37 -22.14 -3.02
CA GLY A 490 -20.88 -22.10 -1.64
C GLY A 490 -20.26 -20.76 -1.25
N GLY A 491 -20.09 -20.52 0.06
CA GLY A 491 -19.72 -19.22 0.58
C GLY A 491 -18.41 -18.69 0.00
N ARG A 492 -18.44 -17.40 -0.31
CA ARG A 492 -17.27 -16.65 -0.81
C ARG A 492 -17.14 -15.34 -0.07
N TYR A 493 -15.91 -14.90 0.12
CA TYR A 493 -15.64 -13.53 0.56
C TYR A 493 -14.75 -12.78 -0.43
N ALA A 494 -14.89 -11.47 -0.47
CA ALA A 494 -14.03 -10.57 -1.22
C ALA A 494 -13.70 -9.34 -0.38
N LEU A 495 -12.53 -8.76 -0.60
CA LEU A 495 -12.15 -7.47 -0.04
C LEU A 495 -11.85 -6.48 -1.17
N PRO A 496 -12.87 -5.98 -1.90
CA PRO A 496 -12.71 -5.01 -2.98
C PRO A 496 -12.34 -3.61 -2.48
N ASP A 497 -11.49 -2.95 -3.28
CA ASP A 497 -11.31 -1.52 -3.31
C ASP A 497 -12.38 -0.90 -4.22
N VAL A 498 -13.43 -0.33 -3.61
CA VAL A 498 -14.54 0.30 -4.33
C VAL A 498 -14.35 1.82 -4.36
N CYS A 499 -14.56 2.42 -5.53
CA CYS A 499 -14.69 3.88 -5.69
C CYS A 499 -16.09 4.20 -6.19
N LEU A 500 -16.66 5.29 -5.68
CA LEU A 500 -18.00 5.75 -6.02
C LEU A 500 -17.91 7.15 -6.64
N ALA A 501 -18.62 7.37 -7.74
CA ALA A 501 -18.75 8.67 -8.37
C ALA A 501 -20.23 9.04 -8.46
N ALA A 502 -20.61 10.27 -8.13
CA ALA A 502 -21.96 10.75 -8.37
C ALA A 502 -22.18 10.91 -9.88
N LYS A 503 -23.36 10.50 -10.38
CA LYS A 503 -23.71 10.73 -11.78
C LYS A 503 -23.93 12.23 -12.02
N PRO A 504 -23.51 12.78 -13.18
CA PRO A 504 -23.65 14.21 -13.46
C PRO A 504 -25.09 14.74 -13.42
N ASP A 505 -26.06 13.87 -13.72
CA ASP A 505 -27.50 14.19 -13.71
C ASP A 505 -28.13 14.10 -12.30
N GLY A 506 -27.37 13.72 -11.28
CA GLY A 506 -27.85 13.54 -9.92
C GLY A 506 -28.72 12.30 -9.70
N SER A 507 -28.87 11.42 -10.69
CA SER A 507 -29.75 10.24 -10.64
C SER A 507 -29.24 9.09 -9.77
N GLY A 508 -28.06 9.23 -9.16
CA GLY A 508 -27.43 8.20 -8.32
C GLY A 508 -25.92 8.21 -8.47
N PHE A 509 -25.32 7.02 -8.48
CA PHE A 509 -23.87 6.84 -8.50
C PHE A 509 -23.42 5.80 -9.52
N GLU A 510 -22.15 5.92 -9.92
CA GLU A 510 -21.40 4.91 -10.65
C GLU A 510 -20.42 4.21 -9.71
N VAL A 511 -20.25 2.91 -9.92
CA VAL A 511 -19.36 2.08 -9.12
C VAL A 511 -18.17 1.66 -9.95
N MET A 512 -16.98 1.94 -9.43
CA MET A 512 -15.73 1.43 -9.99
C MET A 512 -15.08 0.46 -9.02
N LEU A 513 -15.00 -0.81 -9.42
CA LEU A 513 -14.19 -1.80 -8.74
C LEU A 513 -12.71 -1.64 -9.15
N ALA A 514 -11.88 -1.09 -8.25
CA ALA A 514 -10.49 -0.77 -8.56
C ALA A 514 -9.55 -1.98 -8.42
N ARG A 515 -9.77 -2.81 -7.38
CA ARG A 515 -8.96 -4.00 -7.06
C ARG A 515 -9.76 -4.92 -6.15
N VAL A 516 -9.48 -6.22 -6.17
CA VAL A 516 -9.96 -7.17 -5.16
C VAL A 516 -8.75 -7.70 -4.40
N HIS A 517 -8.79 -7.73 -3.07
CA HIS A 517 -7.75 -8.35 -2.24
C HIS A 517 -8.20 -9.74 -1.77
N HIS A 518 -7.24 -10.67 -1.66
CA HIS A 518 -7.47 -12.09 -1.39
C HIS A 518 -7.29 -12.48 0.09
N HIS A 519 -6.89 -11.54 0.95
CA HIS A 519 -6.66 -11.78 2.37
C HIS A 519 -7.70 -11.07 3.22
N LEU A 520 -8.36 -11.80 4.12
CA LEU A 520 -9.11 -11.20 5.22
C LEU A 520 -8.12 -10.60 6.22
N LEU A 521 -7.99 -9.28 6.19
CA LEU A 521 -7.11 -8.52 7.08
C LEU A 521 -7.72 -8.35 8.49
N LEU A 522 -8.22 -9.45 9.07
CA LEU A 522 -8.95 -9.53 10.34
C LEU A 522 -8.19 -8.88 11.50
N TRP A 523 -6.90 -9.19 11.57
CA TRP A 523 -5.97 -8.72 12.58
C TRP A 523 -4.88 -7.92 11.87
N SER A 524 -5.22 -6.69 11.49
CA SER A 524 -4.33 -5.85 10.71
C SER A 524 -4.28 -4.42 11.24
N TRP A 525 -3.33 -3.67 10.72
CA TRP A 525 -3.18 -2.26 11.05
C TRP A 525 -4.42 -1.42 10.66
N LEU A 526 -5.32 -1.93 9.82
CA LEU A 526 -6.57 -1.25 9.47
C LEU A 526 -7.50 -1.06 10.68
N SER A 527 -7.37 -1.86 11.73
CA SER A 527 -8.16 -1.72 12.97
C SER A 527 -7.52 -0.78 14.00
N ALA A 528 -6.40 -0.11 13.68
CA ALA A 528 -5.62 0.72 14.61
C ALA A 528 -6.47 1.71 15.41
N PHE A 529 -7.46 2.32 14.74
CA PHE A 529 -8.30 3.41 15.25
C PHE A 529 -9.76 3.00 15.43
N GLN A 530 -10.09 1.72 15.24
CA GLN A 530 -11.45 1.24 15.45
C GLN A 530 -11.70 1.17 16.96
N PRO A 531 -12.73 1.88 17.51
CA PRO A 531 -12.96 1.94 18.96
C PRO A 531 -13.27 0.60 19.64
N GLU A 532 -13.95 -0.29 18.94
CA GLU A 532 -14.37 -1.65 19.30
C GLU A 532 -13.64 -2.68 18.41
N ARG A 533 -12.31 -2.79 18.50
CA ARG A 533 -11.50 -3.65 17.60
C ARG A 533 -12.03 -5.08 17.49
N GLU A 534 -12.54 -5.61 18.59
CA GLU A 534 -13.15 -6.94 18.67
C GLU A 534 -14.40 -7.06 17.78
N ARG A 535 -15.17 -5.98 17.61
CA ARG A 535 -16.33 -5.95 16.70
C ARG A 535 -15.92 -6.03 15.24
N TYR A 536 -14.85 -5.32 14.85
CA TYR A 536 -14.34 -5.40 13.48
C TYR A 536 -13.87 -6.82 13.13
N ALA A 537 -13.13 -7.47 14.05
CA ALA A 537 -12.71 -8.85 13.88
C ALA A 537 -13.90 -9.83 13.94
N SER A 538 -14.86 -9.62 14.84
CA SER A 538 -15.98 -10.54 15.05
C SER A 538 -17.01 -10.56 13.93
N VAL A 539 -17.18 -9.48 13.15
CA VAL A 539 -18.05 -9.50 11.95
C VAL A 539 -17.58 -10.56 10.97
N ALA A 540 -16.28 -10.58 10.72
CA ALA A 540 -15.68 -11.50 9.76
C ALA A 540 -15.47 -12.91 10.37
N SER A 541 -15.11 -13.02 11.65
CA SER A 541 -15.02 -14.32 12.34
C SER A 541 -16.37 -15.02 12.43
N ARG A 542 -17.46 -14.31 12.78
CA ARG A 542 -18.82 -14.89 12.84
C ARG A 542 -19.24 -15.46 11.49
N TRP A 543 -18.91 -14.79 10.39
CA TRP A 543 -19.22 -15.30 9.06
C TRP A 543 -18.41 -16.55 8.72
N LEU A 544 -17.10 -16.57 9.03
CA LEU A 544 -16.26 -17.75 8.83
C LEU A 544 -16.69 -18.95 9.69
N GLU A 545 -17.22 -18.71 10.89
CA GLU A 545 -17.76 -19.76 11.77
C GLU A 545 -19.09 -20.33 11.24
N GLN A 546 -19.89 -19.51 10.56
CA GLN A 546 -21.18 -19.92 10.00
C GLN A 546 -21.04 -20.75 8.71
N ASP A 547 -19.96 -20.53 7.93
CA ASP A 547 -19.65 -21.32 6.74
C ASP A 547 -18.20 -21.80 6.76
N ALA A 548 -17.97 -22.98 7.37
CA ALA A 548 -16.66 -23.60 7.42
C ALA A 548 -16.10 -24.00 6.03
N ALA A 549 -16.93 -24.02 4.99
CA ALA A 549 -16.54 -24.29 3.61
C ALA A 549 -16.24 -23.02 2.80
N ALA A 550 -16.41 -21.84 3.41
CA ALA A 550 -16.19 -20.56 2.77
C ALA A 550 -14.77 -20.41 2.19
N ARG A 551 -14.69 -19.92 0.94
CA ARG A 551 -13.41 -19.70 0.24
C ARG A 551 -13.19 -18.22 -0.06
N GLY A 552 -11.95 -17.76 0.07
CA GLY A 552 -11.57 -16.42 -0.38
C GLY A 552 -11.59 -16.30 -1.90
N SER A 553 -12.15 -15.21 -2.42
CA SER A 553 -11.99 -14.82 -3.83
C SER A 553 -10.55 -14.36 -4.09
N TRP A 554 -10.03 -14.65 -5.28
CA TRP A 554 -8.68 -14.23 -5.66
C TRP A 554 -8.72 -12.87 -6.30
N GLY A 555 -7.83 -12.01 -5.81
CA GLY A 555 -7.49 -10.75 -6.44
C GLY A 555 -6.59 -10.96 -7.65
N TRP A 556 -6.77 -10.11 -8.67
CA TRP A 556 -5.77 -9.89 -9.71
C TRP A 556 -4.39 -9.64 -9.08
N PRO A 557 -3.35 -10.43 -9.40
CA PRO A 557 -1.99 -9.97 -9.20
C PRO A 557 -1.76 -8.81 -10.17
N SER A 558 -1.39 -7.64 -9.67
CA SER A 558 -0.83 -6.58 -10.52
C SER A 558 0.56 -7.03 -11.02
N ALA A 559 0.58 -7.97 -11.96
CA ALA A 559 1.76 -8.28 -12.73
C ALA A 559 1.93 -7.15 -13.75
N GLY A 560 2.95 -6.32 -13.54
CA GLY A 560 3.49 -5.40 -14.55
C GLY A 560 2.46 -4.44 -15.15
N ALA A 561 2.39 -3.22 -14.63
CA ALA A 561 2.09 -2.09 -15.49
C ALA A 561 3.18 -2.04 -16.59
N THR A 562 2.96 -2.74 -17.69
CA THR A 562 3.54 -2.37 -18.97
C THR A 562 3.14 -0.92 -19.17
N ARG A 563 4.14 -0.05 -19.25
CA ARG A 563 3.97 1.37 -19.58
C ARG A 563 3.22 1.47 -20.90
N ALA A 564 1.92 1.64 -20.84
CA ALA A 564 1.18 2.38 -21.83
C ALA A 564 0.83 3.71 -21.17
N SER A 565 1.63 4.72 -21.49
CA SER A 565 1.29 6.11 -21.23
C SER A 565 0.05 6.45 -22.04
N THR A 566 -1.14 6.26 -21.47
CA THR A 566 -2.35 6.87 -21.99
C THR A 566 -2.64 8.11 -21.16
N SER A 567 -2.51 9.25 -21.84
CA SER A 567 -2.84 10.56 -21.31
C SER A 567 -4.26 10.56 -20.73
N ILE A 568 -4.38 11.01 -19.49
CA ILE A 568 -5.65 11.51 -18.94
C ILE A 568 -6.03 12.70 -19.82
N ARG A 569 -7.04 12.52 -20.67
CA ARG A 569 -7.86 13.61 -21.22
C ARG A 569 -9.32 13.23 -21.04
N ASP A 570 -9.95 14.10 -20.26
CA ASP A 570 -11.37 14.40 -20.09
C ASP A 570 -12.31 13.27 -19.64
N GLY A 571 -12.93 13.51 -18.49
CA GLY A 571 -13.79 12.61 -17.73
C GLY A 571 -13.47 12.76 -16.25
N GLY A 572 -14.18 13.65 -15.56
CA GLY A 572 -13.99 13.93 -14.14
C GLY A 572 -14.35 12.73 -13.27
N TRP A 573 -13.38 11.84 -13.05
CA TRP A 573 -13.49 10.76 -12.07
C TRP A 573 -13.01 11.27 -10.72
N CYS A 574 -13.96 11.47 -9.82
CA CYS A 574 -13.73 11.92 -8.47
C CYS A 574 -13.14 10.78 -7.61
N THR A 575 -11.81 10.75 -7.42
CA THR A 575 -11.12 9.77 -6.56
C THR A 575 -11.27 10.04 -5.06
N ARG A 576 -12.37 10.66 -4.61
CA ARG A 576 -12.50 11.23 -3.26
C ARG A 576 -12.40 10.20 -2.14
N CYS A 577 -12.75 8.92 -2.34
CA CYS A 577 -12.70 7.87 -1.33
C CYS A 577 -12.43 6.49 -1.96
N ARG A 578 -11.57 5.68 -1.33
CA ARG A 578 -11.37 4.25 -1.64
C ARG A 578 -11.68 3.48 -0.39
N THR A 579 -12.46 2.45 -0.53
CA THR A 579 -12.88 1.72 0.63
C THR A 579 -12.51 0.26 0.53
N CYS A 580 -12.12 -0.34 1.65
CA CYS A 580 -11.79 -1.76 1.73
C CYS A 580 -12.92 -2.44 2.49
N TRP A 581 -13.81 -3.09 1.74
CA TRP A 581 -15.08 -3.57 2.26
C TRP A 581 -15.04 -5.08 2.29
N MET A 582 -15.47 -5.71 3.38
CA MET A 582 -15.70 -7.15 3.35
C MET A 582 -17.03 -7.40 2.67
N TRP A 583 -17.01 -8.26 1.67
CA TRP A 583 -18.18 -8.69 0.92
C TRP A 583 -18.31 -10.20 1.05
N THR A 584 -19.53 -10.68 1.21
CA THR A 584 -19.81 -12.09 1.43
C THR A 584 -20.95 -12.56 0.54
N ARG A 585 -20.77 -13.73 -0.04
CA ARG A 585 -21.83 -14.47 -0.73
C ARG A 585 -22.26 -15.62 0.18
N GLY A 586 -23.56 -15.75 0.41
CA GLY A 586 -24.15 -16.85 1.18
C GLY A 586 -23.99 -18.20 0.47
N PRO A 587 -24.20 -19.32 1.17
CA PRO A 587 -24.22 -20.66 0.58
C PRO A 587 -25.46 -20.95 -0.26
#